data_AF-A0A6B1FZJ3-F1
#
_entry.id   AF-A0A6B1FZJ3-F1
#
_cell.length_a   1.000
_cell.length_b   1.000
_cell.length_c   1.000
_cell.angle_alpha   90.00
_cell.angle_beta   90.00
_cell.angle_gamma   90.00
#
_symmetry.space_group_name_H-M   'P 1'
#
loop_
_entity.id
_entity.type
_entity.pdbx_description
1 polymer ?
#
loop_
_entity_poly.entity_id
_entity_poly.type
_entity_poly.pdbx_seq_one_letter_code
_entity_poly.pdbx_strand_id
1 'polypeptide(L)'
;MFGQQNLSTRRIILAWLLVTPVVLWRLLTSVYPFLRTFYISFFDNSPVRRTFDFVGLDNYMALTRDANVDATLTFTLFFTVTSVALQVVLGLAIAELLNQRFKMRNFTRAVNLLPWAMAPIVIATAARWIFHQDYGLINDIIWRISGERPLWLVNFTTARFAVTIT
;
A
#
# COMPACT_ATOMS: atom_id res chain seq x y z
N MET A 1 -21.10 24.19 -44.68
CA MET A 1 -20.96 24.02 -43.21
C MET A 1 -21.30 22.60 -42.69
N PHE A 2 -21.49 21.58 -43.54
CA PHE A 2 -21.89 20.22 -43.11
C PHE A 2 -20.73 19.21 -42.95
N GLY A 3 -19.48 19.59 -43.24
CA GLY A 3 -18.32 18.68 -43.21
C GLY A 3 -17.64 18.50 -41.85
N GLN A 4 -17.87 19.40 -40.88
CA GLN A 4 -17.16 19.38 -39.60
C GLN A 4 -17.82 18.49 -38.53
N GLN A 5 -19.13 18.26 -38.59
CA GLN A 5 -19.84 17.47 -37.58
C GLN A 5 -19.50 15.98 -37.65
N ASN A 6 -19.36 15.40 -38.86
CA ASN A 6 -19.06 13.96 -39.04
C ASN A 6 -17.66 13.54 -38.55
N LEU A 7 -16.69 14.44 -38.56
CA LEU A 7 -15.33 14.16 -38.08
C LEU A 7 -15.28 14.04 -36.54
N SER A 8 -16.14 14.79 -35.84
CA SER A 8 -16.24 14.72 -34.37
C SER A 8 -16.91 13.43 -33.90
N THR A 9 -18.01 13.02 -34.54
CA THR A 9 -18.73 11.78 -34.20
C THR A 9 -17.88 10.54 -34.49
N ARG A 10 -17.18 10.50 -35.63
CA ARG A 10 -16.25 9.38 -35.94
C ARG A 10 -15.09 9.29 -34.95
N ARG A 11 -14.54 10.43 -34.52
CA ARG A 11 -13.49 10.45 -33.47
C ARG A 11 -14.00 9.93 -32.13
N ILE A 12 -15.22 10.31 -31.73
CA ILE A 12 -15.82 9.82 -30.48
C ILE A 12 -16.07 8.32 -30.56
N ILE A 13 -16.62 7.81 -31.66
CA ILE A 13 -16.85 6.38 -31.86
C ILE A 13 -15.53 5.60 -31.85
N LEU A 14 -14.49 6.09 -32.53
CA LEU A 14 -13.17 5.46 -32.52
C LEU A 14 -12.52 5.51 -31.12
N ALA A 15 -12.66 6.62 -30.39
CA ALA A 15 -12.18 6.75 -29.02
C ALA A 15 -12.87 5.73 -28.10
N TRP A 16 -14.19 5.61 -28.16
CA TRP A 16 -14.92 4.60 -27.40
C TRP A 16 -14.55 3.18 -27.82
N LEU A 17 -14.43 2.89 -29.12
CA LEU A 17 -14.08 1.55 -29.60
C LEU A 17 -12.67 1.11 -29.16
N LEU A 18 -11.72 2.04 -29.06
CA LEU A 18 -10.37 1.77 -28.56
C LEU A 18 -10.30 1.65 -27.03
N VAL A 19 -11.12 2.42 -26.30
CA VAL A 19 -11.17 2.40 -24.83
C VAL A 19 -11.97 1.22 -24.30
N THR A 20 -13.02 0.81 -25.02
CA THR A 20 -13.93 -0.28 -24.63
C THR A 20 -13.22 -1.58 -24.26
N PRO A 21 -12.29 -2.15 -25.06
CA PRO A 21 -11.64 -3.41 -24.70
C PRO A 21 -10.83 -3.31 -23.40
N VAL A 22 -10.16 -2.18 -23.16
CA VAL A 22 -9.39 -1.95 -21.92
C VAL A 22 -10.33 -1.81 -20.71
N VAL A 23 -11.40 -1.04 -20.86
CA VAL A 23 -12.39 -0.85 -19.80
C VAL A 23 -13.13 -2.15 -19.49
N LEU A 24 -13.55 -2.89 -20.52
CA LEU A 24 -14.23 -4.16 -20.38
C LEU A 24 -13.34 -5.18 -19.68
N TRP A 25 -12.07 -5.30 -20.09
CA TRP A 25 -11.10 -6.18 -19.45
C TRP A 25 -10.83 -5.79 -18.00
N ARG A 26 -10.64 -4.50 -17.71
CA ARG A 26 -10.45 -3.98 -16.35
C ARG A 26 -11.67 -4.26 -15.47
N LEU A 27 -12.88 -4.07 -16.00
CA LEU A 27 -14.11 -4.36 -15.29
C LEU A 27 -14.25 -5.85 -15.03
N LEU A 28 -14.03 -6.71 -16.02
CA LEU A 28 -14.08 -8.16 -15.84
C LEU A 28 -13.11 -8.63 -14.75
N THR A 29 -11.85 -8.18 -14.80
CA THR A 29 -10.81 -8.62 -13.86
C THR A 29 -10.94 -8.02 -12.46
N SER A 30 -11.58 -6.86 -12.30
CA SER A 30 -11.77 -6.21 -10.99
C SER A 30 -13.15 -6.49 -10.38
N VAL A 31 -14.22 -6.44 -11.18
CA VAL A 31 -15.60 -6.61 -10.71
C VAL A 31 -15.90 -8.08 -10.44
N TYR A 32 -15.38 -9.01 -11.25
CA TYR A 32 -15.60 -10.45 -11.01
C TYR A 32 -15.12 -10.91 -9.62
N PRO A 33 -13.86 -10.69 -9.20
CA PRO A 33 -13.43 -11.12 -7.87
C PRO A 33 -14.12 -10.33 -6.76
N PHE A 34 -14.48 -9.06 -6.99
CA PHE A 34 -15.23 -8.27 -6.02
C PHE A 34 -16.62 -8.86 -5.75
N LEU A 35 -17.41 -9.11 -6.81
CA LEU A 35 -18.73 -9.74 -6.69
C LEU A 35 -18.62 -11.15 -6.12
N ARG A 36 -17.60 -11.92 -6.51
CA ARG A 36 -17.34 -13.26 -5.96
C ARG A 36 -17.02 -13.20 -4.47
N THR A 37 -16.21 -12.26 -4.03
CA THR A 37 -15.87 -12.08 -2.61
C THR A 37 -17.09 -11.63 -1.82
N PHE A 38 -17.90 -10.74 -2.39
CA PHE A 38 -19.17 -10.33 -1.80
C PHE A 38 -20.12 -11.52 -1.63
N TYR A 39 -20.29 -12.35 -2.67
CA TYR A 39 -21.09 -13.56 -2.57
C TYR A 39 -20.57 -14.52 -1.50
N ILE A 40 -19.25 -14.81 -1.51
CA ILE A 40 -18.62 -15.72 -0.54
C ILE A 40 -18.71 -15.20 0.90
N SER A 41 -18.78 -13.88 1.11
CA SER A 41 -18.89 -13.30 2.46
C SER A 41 -20.15 -13.74 3.24
N PHE A 42 -21.18 -14.22 2.54
CA PHE A 42 -22.40 -14.79 3.15
C PHE A 42 -22.31 -16.29 3.44
N PHE A 43 -21.21 -16.94 3.07
CA PHE A 43 -21.00 -18.37 3.27
C PHE A 43 -19.88 -18.63 4.28
N ASP A 44 -20.03 -19.68 5.09
CA ASP A 44 -18.92 -20.24 5.85
C ASP A 44 -18.08 -21.08 4.87
N ASN A 45 -17.06 -20.45 4.30
CA ASN A 45 -16.14 -21.07 3.36
C ASN A 45 -14.81 -21.37 4.07
N SER A 46 -14.78 -22.45 4.84
CA SER A 46 -13.59 -22.90 5.57
C SER A 46 -12.83 -23.98 4.78
N PRO A 47 -11.59 -23.71 4.31
CA PRO A 47 -10.76 -24.72 3.64
C PRO A 47 -10.45 -25.93 4.54
N VAL A 48 -10.44 -25.71 5.87
CA VAL A 48 -10.12 -26.71 6.88
C VAL A 48 -11.31 -27.62 7.16
N ARG A 49 -12.52 -27.05 7.31
CA ARG A 49 -13.74 -27.82 7.60
C ARG A 49 -14.42 -28.36 6.34
N ARG A 50 -14.00 -27.90 5.15
CA ARG A 50 -14.63 -28.19 3.85
C ARG A 50 -16.14 -27.90 3.86
N THR A 51 -16.54 -26.87 4.59
CA THR A 51 -17.91 -26.37 4.64
C THR A 51 -18.11 -25.29 3.58
N PHE A 52 -19.31 -25.25 3.00
CA PHE A 52 -19.79 -24.15 2.15
C PHE A 52 -21.26 -23.91 2.45
N ASP A 53 -21.52 -23.53 3.70
CA ASP A 53 -22.88 -23.35 4.20
C ASP A 53 -23.26 -21.87 4.14
N PHE A 54 -24.50 -21.58 3.73
CA PHE A 54 -25.01 -20.22 3.73
C PHE A 54 -25.31 -19.78 5.17
N VAL A 55 -24.52 -18.84 5.69
CA VAL A 55 -24.62 -18.32 7.06
C VAL A 55 -25.14 -16.88 7.11
N GLY A 56 -25.54 -16.32 5.97
CA GLY A 56 -26.11 -14.98 5.89
C GLY A 56 -25.16 -13.91 6.44
N LEU A 57 -25.57 -13.23 7.52
CA LEU A 57 -24.80 -12.13 8.12
C LEU A 57 -23.98 -12.55 9.35
N ASP A 58 -23.93 -13.83 9.69
CA ASP A 58 -23.24 -14.30 10.91
C ASP A 58 -21.75 -13.97 10.90
N ASN A 59 -21.11 -13.99 9.71
CA ASN A 59 -19.72 -13.57 9.54
C ASN A 59 -19.50 -12.11 9.97
N TYR A 60 -20.46 -11.22 9.73
CA TYR A 60 -20.37 -9.82 10.13
C TYR A 60 -20.64 -9.63 11.63
N MET A 61 -21.57 -10.39 12.20
CA MET A 61 -21.80 -10.36 13.65
C MET A 61 -20.61 -10.92 14.42
N ALA A 62 -19.94 -11.95 13.90
CA ALA A 62 -18.72 -12.50 14.48
C ALA A 62 -17.60 -11.44 14.57
N LEU A 63 -17.46 -10.57 13.56
CA LEU A 63 -16.46 -9.48 13.57
C LEU A 63 -16.68 -8.51 14.74
N THR A 64 -17.93 -8.24 15.13
CA THR A 64 -18.22 -7.33 16.27
C THR A 64 -17.86 -7.92 17.63
N ARG A 65 -17.62 -9.23 17.71
CA ARG A 65 -17.30 -9.95 18.95
C ARG A 65 -15.82 -10.33 19.03
N ASP A 66 -15.06 -10.12 17.96
CA ASP A 66 -13.64 -10.45 17.91
C ASP A 66 -12.81 -9.31 18.50
N ALA A 67 -12.15 -9.59 19.63
CA ALA A 67 -11.30 -8.65 20.34
C ALA A 67 -10.11 -8.12 19.49
N ASN A 68 -9.75 -8.81 18.40
CA ASN A 68 -8.65 -8.40 17.53
C ASN A 68 -9.06 -7.39 16.46
N VAL A 69 -10.36 -7.27 16.16
CA VAL A 69 -10.86 -6.41 15.08
C VAL A 69 -10.59 -4.94 15.42
N ASP A 70 -10.94 -4.49 16.63
CA ASP A 70 -10.70 -3.11 17.06
C ASP A 70 -9.22 -2.75 17.11
N ALA A 71 -8.39 -3.67 17.62
CA ALA A 71 -6.94 -3.48 17.70
C ALA A 71 -6.29 -3.39 16.31
N THR A 72 -6.76 -4.21 15.36
CA THR A 72 -6.26 -4.24 13.98
C THR A 72 -6.73 -3.01 13.21
N LEU A 73 -8.00 -2.63 13.33
CA LEU A 73 -8.57 -1.44 12.68
C LEU A 73 -7.86 -0.17 13.15
N THR A 74 -7.68 -0.02 14.46
CA THR A 74 -7.00 1.16 15.04
C THR A 74 -5.55 1.24 14.59
N PHE A 75 -4.84 0.09 14.57
CA PHE A 75 -3.46 0.07 14.09
C PHE A 75 -3.35 0.38 12.59
N THR A 76 -4.19 -0.23 11.74
CA THR A 76 -4.17 0.04 10.30
C THR A 76 -4.49 1.50 10.02
N LEU A 77 -5.48 2.08 10.72
CA LEU A 77 -5.82 3.49 10.55
C LEU A 77 -4.65 4.39 10.97
N PHE A 78 -4.05 4.12 12.14
CA PHE A 78 -2.88 4.87 12.62
C PHE A 78 -1.70 4.76 11.65
N PHE A 79 -1.40 3.54 11.17
CA PHE A 79 -0.35 3.27 10.19
C PHE A 79 -0.59 4.04 8.89
N THR A 80 -1.78 3.92 8.30
CA THR A 80 -2.12 4.59 7.04
C THR A 80 -2.06 6.11 7.17
N VAL A 81 -2.69 6.69 8.19
CA VAL A 81 -2.70 8.14 8.39
C VAL A 81 -1.30 8.67 8.61
N THR A 82 -0.52 8.04 9.49
CA THR A 82 0.84 8.49 9.82
C THR A 82 1.78 8.32 8.62
N SER A 83 1.75 7.17 7.96
CA SER A 83 2.61 6.89 6.81
C SER A 83 2.32 7.85 5.64
N VAL A 84 1.04 8.04 5.28
CA VAL A 84 0.66 8.96 4.20
C VAL A 84 1.01 10.40 4.56
N ALA A 85 0.74 10.84 5.78
CA ALA A 85 1.10 12.20 6.22
C ALA A 85 2.61 12.45 6.11
N LEU A 86 3.43 11.52 6.61
CA LEU A 86 4.89 11.61 6.51
C LEU A 86 5.38 11.61 5.06
N GLN A 87 4.83 10.73 4.21
CA GLN A 87 5.17 10.67 2.78
C GLN A 87 4.85 11.99 2.07
N VAL A 88 3.70 12.61 2.35
CA VAL A 88 3.31 13.89 1.76
C VAL A 88 4.23 15.01 2.23
N VAL A 89 4.48 15.11 3.54
CA VAL A 89 5.32 16.18 4.11
C VAL A 89 6.77 16.06 3.60
N LEU A 90 7.37 14.87 3.69
CA LEU A 90 8.74 14.64 3.24
C LEU A 90 8.85 14.74 1.72
N GLY A 91 7.89 14.18 0.99
CA GLY A 91 7.85 14.24 -0.47
C GLY A 91 7.76 15.69 -0.97
N LEU A 92 6.95 16.52 -0.33
CA LEU A 92 6.84 17.94 -0.66
C LEU A 92 8.10 18.72 -0.29
N ALA A 93 8.68 18.46 0.89
CA ALA A 93 9.93 19.08 1.31
C ALA A 93 11.08 18.77 0.33
N ILE A 94 11.21 17.50 -0.07
CA ILE A 94 12.20 17.07 -1.08
C ILE A 94 11.88 17.69 -2.45
N ALA A 95 10.61 17.75 -2.85
CA ALA A 95 10.21 18.35 -4.12
C ALA A 95 10.60 19.83 -4.20
N GLU A 96 10.37 20.61 -3.14
CA GLU A 96 10.78 22.02 -3.05
C GLU A 96 12.31 22.17 -3.10
N LEU A 97 13.06 21.34 -2.37
CA LEU A 97 14.53 21.34 -2.44
C LEU A 97 15.04 21.03 -3.86
N LEU A 98 14.41 20.07 -4.55
CA LEU A 98 14.73 19.70 -5.93
C LEU A 98 14.20 20.70 -6.98
N ASN A 99 13.33 21.62 -6.58
CA ASN A 99 12.81 22.66 -7.46
C ASN A 99 13.82 23.80 -7.64
N GLN A 100 14.68 24.04 -6.65
CA GLN A 100 15.71 25.08 -6.71
C GLN A 100 16.71 24.87 -7.87
N ARG A 101 17.29 25.97 -8.37
CA ARG A 101 18.30 25.92 -9.44
C ARG A 101 19.68 25.65 -8.84
N PHE A 102 20.12 24.39 -8.83
CA PHE A 102 21.46 23.98 -8.39
C PHE A 102 22.18 23.13 -9.44
N LYS A 103 23.53 23.14 -9.40
CA LYS A 103 24.42 22.59 -10.44
C LYS A 103 24.27 21.08 -10.68
N MET A 104 23.81 20.30 -9.68
CA MET A 104 23.68 18.83 -9.74
C MET A 104 22.23 18.32 -9.75
N ARG A 105 21.26 19.16 -10.14
CA ARG A 105 19.81 18.86 -10.06
C ARG A 105 19.37 17.58 -10.74
N ASN A 106 19.93 17.27 -11.91
CA ASN A 106 19.56 16.05 -12.62
C ASN A 106 20.05 14.78 -11.92
N PHE A 107 21.25 14.83 -11.30
CA PHE A 107 21.79 13.70 -10.55
C PHE A 107 20.95 13.43 -9.29
N THR A 108 20.65 14.47 -8.51
CA THR A 108 19.86 14.30 -7.28
C THR A 108 18.43 13.82 -7.57
N ARG A 109 17.81 14.27 -8.67
CA ARG A 109 16.51 13.74 -9.12
C ARG A 109 16.59 12.26 -9.50
N ALA A 110 17.64 11.84 -10.19
CA ALA A 110 17.84 10.44 -10.55
C ALA A 110 18.00 9.57 -9.30
N VAL A 111 18.81 9.99 -8.32
CA VAL A 111 18.98 9.28 -7.04
C VAL A 111 17.66 9.16 -6.28
N ASN A 112 16.85 10.23 -6.24
CA ASN A 112 15.54 10.21 -5.56
C ASN A 112 14.53 9.26 -6.21
N LEU A 113 14.69 8.92 -7.49
CA LEU A 113 13.84 7.96 -8.20
C LEU A 113 14.29 6.51 -8.01
N LEU A 114 15.51 6.27 -7.51
CA LEU A 114 16.02 4.91 -7.30
C LEU A 114 15.13 4.07 -6.38
N PRO A 115 14.65 4.57 -5.21
CA PRO A 115 13.83 3.77 -4.31
C PRO A 115 12.52 3.32 -4.96
N TRP A 116 11.90 4.16 -5.79
CA TRP A 116 10.66 3.81 -6.51
C TRP A 116 10.88 2.69 -7.54
N ALA A 117 12.07 2.60 -8.13
CA ALA A 117 12.42 1.55 -9.07
C ALA A 117 12.81 0.22 -8.39
N MET A 118 13.07 0.22 -7.07
CA MET A 118 13.42 -0.99 -6.34
C MET A 118 12.20 -1.89 -6.11
N ALA A 119 12.41 -3.20 -6.20
CA ALA A 119 11.36 -4.16 -5.88
C ALA A 119 11.00 -4.08 -4.38
N PRO A 120 9.70 -4.17 -4.01
CA PRO A 120 9.27 -4.08 -2.61
C PRO A 120 9.99 -5.07 -1.68
N ILE A 121 10.31 -6.27 -2.18
CA ILE A 121 11.02 -7.29 -1.41
C ILE A 121 12.46 -6.88 -1.06
N VAL A 122 13.12 -6.09 -1.93
CA VAL A 122 14.47 -5.58 -1.68
C VAL A 122 14.42 -4.53 -0.59
N ILE A 123 13.46 -3.62 -0.65
CA ILE A 123 13.24 -2.60 0.38
C ILE A 123 12.95 -3.27 1.74
N ALA A 124 12.05 -4.24 1.77
CA ALA A 124 11.72 -4.99 2.98
C ALA A 124 12.92 -5.75 3.56
N THR A 125 13.75 -6.35 2.69
CA THR A 125 14.97 -7.05 3.13
C THR A 125 16.00 -6.07 3.67
N ALA A 126 16.23 -4.94 3.00
CA ALA A 126 17.13 -3.90 3.47
C ALA A 126 16.69 -3.36 4.83
N ALA A 127 15.39 -3.08 5.00
CA ALA A 127 14.83 -2.66 6.28
C ALA A 127 15.04 -3.70 7.37
N ARG A 128 14.79 -4.99 7.09
CA ARG A 128 15.04 -6.09 8.02
C ARG A 128 16.50 -6.13 8.49
N TRP A 129 17.45 -5.86 7.59
CA TRP A 129 18.88 -5.74 7.93
C TRP A 129 19.17 -4.52 8.81
N ILE A 130 18.59 -3.37 8.48
CA ILE A 130 18.77 -2.11 9.24
C ILE A 130 18.25 -2.25 10.68
N PHE A 131 17.11 -2.93 10.86
CA PHE A 131 16.47 -3.18 12.16
C PHE A 131 16.93 -4.49 12.83
N HIS A 132 17.96 -5.17 12.30
CA HIS A 132 18.43 -6.43 12.85
C HIS A 132 18.93 -6.27 14.30
N GLN A 133 18.67 -7.26 15.15
CA GLN A 133 18.93 -7.18 16.59
C GLN A 133 20.43 -7.13 16.93
N ASP A 134 21.22 -7.98 16.27
CA ASP A 134 22.64 -8.13 16.63
C ASP A 134 23.60 -7.17 15.92
N TYR A 135 23.30 -6.81 14.66
CA TYR A 135 24.20 -6.05 13.78
C TYR A 135 23.49 -4.92 13.01
N GLY A 136 22.24 -4.61 13.36
CA GLY A 136 21.49 -3.56 12.68
C GLY A 136 22.04 -2.17 13.00
N LEU A 137 22.19 -1.34 11.97
CA LEU A 137 22.73 0.02 12.09
C LEU A 137 21.96 0.86 13.12
N ILE A 138 20.62 0.75 13.13
CA ILE A 138 19.78 1.51 14.06
C ILE A 138 20.01 1.03 15.50
N ASN A 139 20.14 -0.27 15.72
CA ASN A 139 20.39 -0.82 17.05
C ASN A 139 21.77 -0.48 17.58
N ASP A 140 22.80 -0.46 16.74
CA ASP A 140 24.14 -0.04 17.16
C ASP A 140 24.16 1.45 17.56
N ILE A 141 23.51 2.32 16.79
CA ILE A 141 23.40 3.75 17.14
C ILE A 141 22.66 3.94 18.47
N ILE A 142 21.55 3.23 18.67
CA ILE A 142 20.75 3.35 19.89
C ILE A 142 21.49 2.76 21.09
N TRP A 143 22.20 1.64 20.91
CA TRP A 143 23.03 1.06 21.96
C TRP A 143 24.15 2.02 22.40
N ARG A 144 24.79 2.72 21.46
CA ARG A 144 25.83 3.71 21.78
C ARG A 144 25.32 4.92 22.56
N ILE A 145 24.06 5.28 22.39
CA ILE A 145 23.45 6.45 23.03
C ILE A 145 22.75 6.08 24.35
N SER A 146 22.08 4.93 24.40
CA SER A 146 21.20 4.53 25.51
C SER A 146 21.70 3.32 26.32
N GLY A 147 22.63 2.53 25.78
CA GLY A 147 23.08 1.26 26.37
C GLY A 147 22.11 0.09 26.18
N GLU A 148 20.89 0.33 25.69
CA GLU A 148 19.88 -0.71 25.49
C GLU A 148 19.80 -1.16 24.02
N ARG A 149 19.43 -2.44 23.82
CA ARG A 149 19.17 -3.02 22.49
C ARG A 149 17.68 -3.31 22.30
N PRO A 150 16.91 -2.34 21.79
CA PRO A 150 15.48 -2.55 21.58
C PRO A 150 15.20 -3.64 20.55
N LEU A 151 14.31 -4.56 20.90
CA LEU A 151 13.90 -5.68 20.05
C LEU A 151 12.80 -5.23 19.07
N TRP A 152 13.16 -4.49 18.00
CA TRP A 152 12.22 -3.87 17.06
C TRP A 152 11.22 -4.84 16.44
N LEU A 153 11.66 -6.04 16.06
CA LEU A 153 10.85 -7.01 15.32
C LEU A 153 10.15 -8.04 16.21
N VAL A 154 10.42 -8.04 17.53
CA VAL A 154 9.87 -9.03 18.47
C VAL A 154 8.84 -8.41 19.40
N ASN A 155 9.03 -7.14 19.80
CA ASN A 155 8.04 -6.45 20.62
C ASN A 155 6.97 -5.79 19.74
N PHE A 156 5.70 -6.04 20.06
CA PHE A 156 4.55 -5.55 19.31
C PHE A 156 4.53 -4.03 19.15
N THR A 157 4.85 -3.28 20.20
CA THR A 157 4.84 -1.80 20.15
C THR A 157 5.96 -1.27 19.25
N THR A 158 7.15 -1.84 19.39
CA THR A 158 8.34 -1.42 18.65
C THR A 158 8.26 -1.85 17.17
N ALA A 159 7.60 -2.97 16.88
CA ALA A 159 7.35 -3.46 15.53
C ALA A 159 6.40 -2.54 14.75
N ARG A 160 5.36 -2.03 15.41
CA ARG A 160 4.43 -1.06 14.81
C ARG A 160 5.15 0.21 14.34
N PHE A 161 6.08 0.73 15.14
CA PHE A 161 6.90 1.88 14.75
C PHE A 161 7.86 1.56 13.61
N ALA A 162 8.56 0.42 13.66
CA ALA A 162 9.48 0.00 12.61
C ALA A 162 8.77 -0.14 11.25
N VAL A 163 7.57 -0.72 11.23
CA VAL A 163 6.74 -0.87 10.02
C VAL A 163 6.24 0.48 9.51
N THR A 164 5.89 1.42 10.38
CA THR A 164 5.41 2.75 9.97
C THR A 164 6.50 3.61 9.31
N ILE A 165 7.74 3.42 9.74
CA ILE A 165 8.91 4.19 9.26
C ILE A 165 9.49 3.60 7.97
N THR A 166 9.34 2.29 7.76
CA THR A 166 9.84 1.58 6.57
C THR A 166 8.96 1.83 5.36
#